data_AF-A0A1I1MM08-F1
#
_entry.id   AF-A0A1I1MM08-F1
#
_cell.length_a   1.000
_cell.length_b   1.000
_cell.length_c   1.000
_cell.angle_alpha   90.00
_cell.angle_beta   90.00
_cell.angle_gamma   90.00
#
_symmetry.space_group_name_H-M   'P 1'
#
loop_
_entity.id
_entity.type
_entity.pdbx_description
1 polymer ?
#
loop_
_entity_poly.entity_id
_entity_poly.type
_entity_poly.pdbx_seq_one_letter_code
_entity_poly.pdbx_strand_id
1 'polypeptide(L)'
;MLLILGIVITVHDEKEKNKEIVGLNESLDSTRNTLVYIKANGDTLISQLKPILDLAKSKYPNLPINEALDSLNLKINTLDSSFFAAKKTITKLNDKTKKLEKKIKIITSFEFRVTIDELTYFTPLSEKETSTGIQSIIGMFDNNNIIYRFATDYQYSVEQVSNNKLRTTFVYKAEDPNQILGKKIDMLSEMKIFGFNYSNMPEIFGEPGIQKSHLLSCVLYLNGVRIKIFKDYELKNGRIYEGMFTIPISYKFSKIESTFEKYIEEEINLN
;
A
#
# COMPACT_ATOMS: atom_id res chain seq x y z
N MET A 1 -51.77 -49.24 81.14
CA MET A 1 -51.86 -48.43 79.89
C MET A 1 -51.15 -47.06 79.98
N LEU A 2 -50.44 -46.73 81.08
CA LEU A 2 -49.80 -45.41 81.28
C LEU A 2 -48.29 -45.35 80.93
N LEU A 3 -47.61 -46.50 80.86
CA LEU A 3 -46.16 -46.57 80.61
C LEU A 3 -45.76 -46.39 79.13
N ILE A 4 -46.69 -46.65 78.19
CA ILE A 4 -46.43 -46.52 76.74
C ILE A 4 -46.55 -45.05 76.29
N LEU A 5 -47.37 -44.23 76.97
CA LEU A 5 -47.52 -42.81 76.63
C LEU A 5 -46.27 -41.97 76.99
N GLY A 6 -45.62 -42.28 78.11
CA GLY A 6 -44.45 -41.51 78.58
C GLY A 6 -43.23 -41.62 77.66
N ILE A 7 -43.00 -42.81 77.08
CA ILE A 7 -41.89 -43.07 76.15
C ILE A 7 -42.18 -42.45 74.76
N VAL A 8 -43.43 -42.43 74.31
CA VAL A 8 -43.80 -41.85 73.01
C VAL A 8 -43.66 -40.32 73.04
N ILE A 9 -44.04 -39.66 74.14
CA ILE A 9 -43.93 -38.19 74.28
C ILE A 9 -42.46 -37.75 74.36
N THR A 10 -41.61 -38.45 75.11
CA THR A 10 -40.17 -38.12 75.19
C THR A 10 -39.43 -38.36 73.86
N VAL A 11 -39.75 -39.44 73.14
CA VAL A 11 -39.15 -39.71 71.82
C VAL A 11 -39.64 -38.74 70.73
N HIS A 12 -40.87 -38.20 70.85
CA HIS A 12 -41.38 -37.20 69.91
C HIS A 12 -40.72 -35.83 70.13
N ASP A 13 -40.58 -35.41 71.39
CA ASP A 13 -39.95 -34.14 71.78
C ASP A 13 -38.45 -34.12 71.46
N GLU A 14 -37.74 -35.25 71.61
CA GLU A 14 -36.35 -35.39 71.15
C GLU A 14 -36.21 -35.38 69.63
N LYS A 15 -37.19 -35.92 68.89
CA LYS A 15 -37.17 -35.89 67.42
C LYS A 15 -37.46 -34.50 66.86
N GLU A 16 -38.33 -33.71 67.49
CA GLU A 16 -38.57 -32.33 67.08
C GLU A 16 -37.36 -31.43 67.38
N LYS A 17 -36.76 -31.54 68.58
CA LYS A 17 -35.52 -30.83 68.91
C LYS A 17 -34.36 -31.18 67.98
N ASN A 18 -34.21 -32.46 67.63
CA ASN A 18 -33.17 -32.88 66.69
C ASN A 18 -33.41 -32.35 65.27
N LYS A 19 -34.67 -32.22 64.81
CA LYS A 19 -34.98 -31.59 63.52
C LYS A 19 -34.68 -30.09 63.53
N GLU A 20 -34.97 -29.41 64.64
CA GLU A 20 -34.69 -27.98 64.79
C GLU A 20 -33.18 -27.70 64.84
N ILE A 21 -32.41 -28.54 65.52
CA ILE A 21 -30.93 -28.48 65.55
C ILE A 21 -30.34 -28.74 64.17
N VAL A 22 -30.87 -29.70 63.41
CA VAL A 22 -30.42 -29.98 62.02
C VAL A 22 -30.72 -28.78 61.11
N GLY A 23 -31.91 -28.19 61.19
CA GLY A 23 -32.26 -26.99 60.40
C GLY A 23 -31.42 -25.76 60.76
N LEU A 24 -31.06 -25.58 62.03
CA LEU A 24 -30.14 -24.52 62.47
C LEU A 24 -28.72 -24.72 61.94
N ASN A 25 -28.22 -25.96 61.92
CA ASN A 25 -26.89 -26.27 61.38
C ASN A 25 -26.83 -26.04 59.86
N GLU A 26 -27.87 -26.42 59.11
CA GLU A 26 -27.94 -26.17 57.66
C GLU A 26 -27.97 -24.66 57.33
N SER A 27 -28.68 -23.86 58.14
CA SER A 27 -28.72 -22.40 58.02
C SER A 27 -27.35 -21.75 58.34
N LEU A 28 -26.67 -22.25 59.38
CA LEU A 28 -25.31 -21.82 59.74
C LEU A 28 -24.29 -22.15 58.65
N ASP A 29 -24.37 -23.34 58.07
CA ASP A 29 -23.49 -23.76 56.98
C ASP A 29 -23.73 -22.94 55.70
N SER A 30 -24.98 -22.65 55.37
CA SER A 30 -25.34 -21.75 54.25
C SER A 30 -24.79 -20.32 54.45
N THR A 31 -24.93 -19.78 55.66
CA THR A 31 -24.41 -18.45 56.01
C THR A 31 -22.88 -18.41 55.95
N ARG A 32 -22.22 -19.48 56.43
CA ARG A 32 -20.76 -19.63 56.39
C ARG A 32 -20.24 -19.72 54.95
N ASN A 33 -20.92 -20.47 54.10
CA ASN A 33 -20.57 -20.59 52.68
C ASN A 33 -20.73 -19.26 51.94
N THR A 34 -21.79 -18.50 52.25
CA THR A 34 -21.99 -17.15 51.71
C THR A 34 -20.87 -16.19 52.14
N LEU A 35 -20.46 -16.23 53.40
CA LEU A 35 -19.33 -15.45 53.92
C LEU A 35 -18.00 -15.81 53.25
N VAL A 36 -17.73 -17.10 53.03
CA VAL A 36 -16.54 -17.58 52.33
C VAL A 36 -16.52 -17.08 50.88
N TYR A 37 -17.66 -17.13 50.19
CA TYR A 37 -17.80 -16.62 48.83
C TYR A 37 -17.59 -15.10 48.73
N ILE A 38 -18.18 -14.33 49.66
CA ILE A 38 -17.98 -12.87 49.73
C ILE A 38 -16.50 -12.54 49.97
N LYS A 39 -15.85 -13.25 50.90
CA LYS A 39 -14.44 -13.04 51.22
C LYS A 39 -13.52 -13.38 50.03
N ALA A 40 -13.74 -14.52 49.37
CA ALA A 40 -12.94 -14.93 48.21
C ALA A 40 -13.04 -13.93 47.05
N ASN A 41 -14.23 -13.38 46.80
CA ASN A 41 -14.42 -12.33 45.80
C ASN A 41 -13.77 -11.00 46.22
N GLY A 42 -13.83 -10.66 47.51
CA GLY A 42 -13.13 -9.49 48.06
C GLY A 42 -11.61 -9.58 47.91
N ASP A 43 -11.02 -10.73 48.25
CA ASP A 43 -9.58 -10.98 48.12
C ASP A 43 -9.12 -10.94 46.65
N THR A 44 -9.96 -11.41 45.73
CA THR A 44 -9.70 -11.35 44.28
C THR A 44 -9.69 -9.90 43.78
N LEU A 45 -10.66 -9.08 44.20
CA LEU A 45 -10.74 -7.65 43.88
C LEU A 45 -9.53 -6.87 44.42
N ILE A 46 -9.11 -7.16 45.65
CA ILE A 46 -7.93 -6.55 46.26
C ILE A 46 -6.66 -6.93 45.48
N SER A 47 -6.52 -8.20 45.10
CA SER A 47 -5.40 -8.68 44.27
C SER A 47 -5.31 -7.93 42.94
N GLN A 48 -6.44 -7.71 42.27
CA GLN A 48 -6.51 -6.98 41.01
C GLN A 48 -6.21 -5.48 41.14
N LEU A 49 -6.59 -4.86 42.26
CA LEU A 49 -6.38 -3.42 42.52
C LEU A 49 -4.99 -3.11 43.10
N LYS A 50 -4.33 -4.09 43.73
CA LYS A 50 -3.05 -3.92 44.42
C LYS A 50 -1.97 -3.25 43.56
N PRO A 51 -1.76 -3.61 42.28
CA PRO A 51 -0.74 -2.94 41.45
C PRO A 51 -1.00 -1.45 41.26
N ILE A 52 -2.27 -1.05 41.13
CA ILE A 52 -2.67 0.36 40.95
C ILE A 52 -2.49 1.13 42.26
N LEU A 53 -2.87 0.51 43.39
CA LEU A 53 -2.71 1.09 44.71
C LEU A 53 -1.23 1.25 45.09
N ASP A 54 -0.40 0.26 44.79
CA ASP A 54 1.04 0.29 45.03
C ASP A 54 1.72 1.37 44.17
N LEU A 55 1.29 1.52 42.91
CA LEU A 55 1.77 2.58 42.03
C LEU A 55 1.37 3.98 42.53
N ALA A 56 0.13 4.16 42.99
CA ALA A 56 -0.36 5.41 43.54
C ALA A 56 0.42 5.82 44.80
N LYS A 57 0.63 4.89 45.74
CA LYS A 57 1.43 5.13 46.95
C LYS A 57 2.90 5.41 46.64
N SER A 58 3.47 4.71 45.66
CA SER A 58 4.87 4.91 45.26
C SER A 58 5.08 6.30 44.64
N LYS A 59 4.15 6.77 43.80
CA LYS A 59 4.26 8.08 43.13
C LYS A 59 3.85 9.26 44.01
N TYR A 60 2.93 9.05 44.95
CA TYR A 60 2.40 10.08 45.83
C TYR A 60 2.40 9.61 47.29
N PRO A 61 3.58 9.42 47.92
CA PRO A 61 3.69 8.79 49.23
C PRO A 61 3.09 9.61 50.39
N ASN A 62 2.89 10.92 50.18
CA ASN A 62 2.40 11.84 51.18
C ASN A 62 0.90 12.21 51.00
N LEU A 63 0.21 11.61 50.02
CA LEU A 63 -1.21 11.85 49.78
C LEU A 63 -2.06 10.71 50.34
N PRO A 64 -3.27 11.02 50.86
CA PRO A 64 -4.32 10.02 51.05
C PRO A 64 -4.56 9.21 49.77
N ILE A 65 -4.87 7.91 49.90
CA ILE A 65 -4.92 6.98 48.76
C ILE A 65 -5.93 7.39 47.68
N ASN A 66 -7.05 7.99 48.07
CA ASN A 66 -8.05 8.56 47.16
C ASN A 66 -7.46 9.73 46.35
N GLU A 67 -6.78 10.67 46.99
CA GLU A 67 -6.15 11.81 46.31
C GLU A 67 -4.96 11.38 45.42
N ALA A 68 -4.24 10.33 45.83
CA ALA A 68 -3.18 9.73 45.03
C ALA A 68 -3.73 9.06 43.75
N LEU A 69 -4.88 8.39 43.85
CA LEU A 69 -5.59 7.81 42.69
C LEU A 69 -6.14 8.89 41.76
N ASP A 70 -6.74 9.95 42.31
CA ASP A 70 -7.22 11.09 41.52
C ASP A 70 -6.06 11.78 40.77
N SER A 71 -4.93 11.97 41.44
CA SER A 71 -3.70 12.52 40.83
C SER A 71 -3.14 11.61 39.74
N LEU A 72 -3.24 10.29 39.90
CA LEU A 72 -2.82 9.32 38.90
C LEU A 72 -3.75 9.35 37.68
N ASN A 73 -5.07 9.38 37.90
CA ASN A 73 -6.08 9.52 36.84
C ASN A 73 -5.91 10.82 36.06
N LEU A 74 -5.68 11.94 36.72
CA LEU A 74 -5.43 13.23 36.07
C LEU A 74 -4.17 13.17 35.18
N LYS A 75 -3.12 12.49 35.65
CA LYS A 75 -1.89 12.30 34.88
C LYS A 75 -2.09 11.38 33.68
N ILE A 76 -2.86 10.29 33.82
CA ILE A 76 -3.26 9.42 32.70
C ILE A 76 -4.02 10.23 31.66
N ASN A 77 -5.04 11.00 32.07
CA ASN A 77 -5.82 11.83 31.15
C ASN A 77 -4.97 12.88 30.41
N THR A 78 -3.98 13.45 31.10
CA THR A 78 -3.03 14.41 30.51
C THR A 78 -2.11 13.74 29.49
N LEU A 79 -1.62 12.53 29.81
CA LEU A 79 -0.80 11.73 28.90
C LEU A 79 -1.59 11.29 27.67
N ASP A 80 -2.84 10.84 27.85
CA ASP A 80 -3.73 10.47 26.75
C ASP A 80 -3.97 11.66 25.82
N SER A 81 -4.29 12.83 26.38
CA SER A 81 -4.47 14.06 25.61
C SER A 81 -3.20 14.43 24.82
N SER A 82 -2.04 14.31 25.46
CA SER A 82 -0.73 14.54 24.81
C SER A 82 -0.44 13.53 23.70
N PHE A 83 -0.78 12.26 23.93
CA PHE A 83 -0.62 11.18 22.95
C PHE A 83 -1.51 11.40 21.73
N PHE A 84 -2.78 11.77 21.93
CA PHE A 84 -3.69 12.09 20.82
C PHE A 84 -3.20 13.30 20.01
N ALA A 85 -2.69 14.35 20.68
CA ALA A 85 -2.10 15.50 20.01
C ALA A 85 -0.84 15.14 19.21
N ALA A 86 0.05 14.32 19.78
CA ALA A 86 1.24 13.82 19.10
C ALA A 86 0.88 12.97 17.89
N LYS A 87 -0.05 12.02 18.03
CA LYS A 87 -0.55 11.18 16.94
C LYS A 87 -1.12 12.01 15.79
N LYS A 88 -1.95 13.01 16.09
CA LYS A 88 -2.50 13.95 15.09
C LYS A 88 -1.39 14.71 14.37
N THR A 89 -0.34 15.12 15.09
CA THR A 89 0.81 15.83 14.50
C THR A 89 1.62 14.91 13.60
N ILE A 90 1.85 13.65 14.00
CA ILE A 90 2.53 12.64 13.19
C ILE A 90 1.76 12.37 11.90
N THR A 91 0.42 12.22 11.96
CA THR A 91 -0.40 12.04 10.77
C THR A 91 -0.24 13.22 9.81
N LYS A 92 -0.35 14.46 10.32
CA LYS A 92 -0.15 15.68 9.51
C LYS A 92 1.25 15.77 8.89
N LEU A 93 2.28 15.41 9.64
CA LEU A 93 3.66 15.41 9.15
C LEU A 93 3.83 14.36 8.05
N ASN A 94 3.30 13.15 8.23
CA ASN A 94 3.33 12.12 7.20
C ASN A 94 2.62 12.56 5.91
N ASP A 95 1.47 13.22 6.03
CA ASP A 95 0.75 13.75 4.87
C ASP A 95 1.55 14.86 4.17
N LYS A 96 2.19 15.75 4.95
CA LYS A 96 3.07 16.81 4.41
C LYS A 96 4.30 16.23 3.73
N THR A 97 4.93 15.20 4.30
CA THR A 97 6.09 14.52 3.72
C THR A 97 5.71 13.85 2.41
N LYS A 98 4.59 13.12 2.34
CA LYS A 98 4.08 12.55 1.09
C LYS A 98 3.81 13.64 0.03
N LYS A 99 3.21 14.77 0.41
CA LYS A 99 2.98 15.91 -0.49
C LYS A 99 4.31 16.52 -0.97
N LEU A 100 5.34 16.55 -0.13
CA LEU A 100 6.68 17.03 -0.49
C LEU A 100 7.41 16.04 -1.42
N GLU A 101 7.40 14.75 -1.11
CA GLU A 101 7.97 13.69 -1.97
C GLU A 101 7.39 13.76 -3.39
N LYS A 102 6.08 13.97 -3.52
CA LYS A 102 5.43 14.18 -4.82
C LYS A 102 5.90 15.47 -5.52
N LYS A 103 6.20 16.53 -4.77
CA LYS A 103 6.73 17.79 -5.31
C LYS A 103 8.21 17.74 -5.68
N ILE A 104 8.96 16.74 -5.22
CA ILE A 104 10.36 16.59 -5.61
C ILE A 104 10.38 16.22 -7.10
N LYS A 105 10.77 17.17 -7.94
CA LYS A 105 10.90 17.03 -9.40
C LYS A 105 12.16 16.26 -9.79
N ILE A 106 12.45 15.16 -9.10
CA ILE A 106 13.57 14.27 -9.37
C ILE A 106 13.04 13.01 -10.02
N ILE A 107 13.75 12.50 -11.02
CA ILE A 107 13.41 11.25 -11.69
C ILE A 107 13.78 10.08 -10.75
N THR A 108 12.78 9.42 -10.18
CA THR A 108 12.93 8.22 -9.35
C THR A 108 12.58 6.94 -10.11
N SER A 109 11.74 7.04 -11.15
CA SER A 109 11.50 5.97 -12.11
C SER A 109 11.27 6.52 -13.52
N PHE A 110 11.71 5.76 -14.52
CA PHE A 110 11.64 6.14 -15.92
C PHE A 110 11.49 4.90 -16.80
N GLU A 111 10.38 4.80 -17.53
CA GLU A 111 10.10 3.67 -18.41
C GLU A 111 9.40 4.15 -19.70
N PHE A 112 9.79 3.61 -20.84
CA PHE A 112 9.03 3.76 -22.08
C PHE A 112 8.21 2.52 -22.36
N ARG A 113 6.93 2.71 -22.65
CA ARG A 113 6.10 1.71 -23.31
C ARG A 113 5.92 2.12 -24.76
N VAL A 114 6.46 1.31 -25.66
CA VAL A 114 6.32 1.52 -27.11
C VAL A 114 5.40 0.45 -27.65
N THR A 115 4.41 0.85 -28.44
CA THR A 115 3.53 -0.06 -29.16
C THR A 115 3.66 0.17 -30.65
N ILE A 116 3.72 -0.92 -31.40
CA ILE A 116 3.76 -0.94 -32.86
C ILE A 116 2.53 -1.67 -33.31
N ASP A 117 1.63 -0.96 -33.97
CA ASP A 117 0.43 -1.53 -34.55
C ASP A 117 0.68 -1.76 -36.05
N GLU A 118 0.76 -3.03 -36.46
CA GLU A 118 0.74 -3.43 -37.87
C GLU A 118 -0.72 -3.49 -38.34
N LEU A 119 -1.01 -2.85 -39.47
CA LEU A 119 -2.32 -2.96 -40.12
C LEU A 119 -2.39 -4.27 -40.92
N THR A 120 -3.19 -5.22 -40.44
CA THR A 120 -3.30 -6.57 -41.01
C THR A 120 -4.59 -6.77 -41.79
N TYR A 121 -4.62 -7.86 -42.58
CA TYR A 121 -5.87 -8.42 -43.07
C TYR A 121 -6.76 -8.92 -41.92
N PHE A 122 -8.04 -9.14 -42.21
CA PHE A 122 -9.02 -9.60 -41.23
C PHE A 122 -8.55 -10.89 -40.53
N THR A 123 -8.26 -10.81 -39.24
CA THR A 123 -7.74 -11.89 -38.40
C THR A 123 -8.49 -11.90 -37.06
N PRO A 124 -8.90 -13.06 -36.52
CA PRO A 124 -9.55 -13.14 -35.21
C PRO A 124 -8.68 -12.53 -34.10
N LEU A 125 -9.32 -11.96 -33.07
CA LEU A 125 -8.62 -11.48 -31.88
C LEU A 125 -7.85 -12.62 -31.22
N SER A 126 -6.67 -12.30 -30.69
CA SER A 126 -5.82 -13.23 -29.96
C SER A 126 -5.69 -12.78 -28.52
N GLU A 127 -5.38 -13.72 -27.62
CA GLU A 127 -4.88 -13.35 -26.30
C GLU A 127 -3.49 -12.71 -26.44
N LYS A 128 -3.09 -11.98 -25.40
CA LYS A 128 -1.78 -11.36 -25.33
C LYS A 128 -0.72 -12.42 -25.04
N GLU A 129 0.11 -12.70 -26.02
CA GLU A 129 1.24 -13.63 -25.89
C GLU A 129 2.52 -12.85 -25.58
N THR A 130 3.39 -13.41 -24.73
CA THR A 130 4.71 -12.83 -24.43
C THR A 130 5.78 -13.69 -25.07
N SER A 131 6.59 -13.06 -25.92
CA SER A 131 7.74 -13.66 -26.59
C SER A 131 9.03 -13.21 -25.92
N THR A 132 10.06 -14.05 -26.00
CA THR A 132 11.38 -13.77 -25.41
C THR A 132 12.49 -14.00 -26.43
N GLY A 133 13.61 -13.31 -26.28
CA GLY A 133 14.83 -13.59 -27.05
C GLY A 133 15.31 -12.47 -27.98
N ILE A 134 14.59 -11.35 -28.03
CA ILE A 134 14.99 -10.19 -28.85
C ILE A 134 15.28 -9.00 -27.94
N GLN A 135 16.54 -8.57 -27.92
CA GLN A 135 16.92 -7.32 -27.28
C GLN A 135 16.60 -6.15 -28.21
N SER A 136 15.73 -5.26 -27.73
CA SER A 136 15.42 -4.02 -28.43
C SER A 136 16.10 -2.85 -27.77
N ILE A 137 16.59 -1.90 -28.56
CA ILE A 137 17.21 -0.68 -28.05
C ILE A 137 16.58 0.54 -28.70
N ILE A 138 16.20 1.50 -27.86
CA ILE A 138 15.81 2.84 -28.25
C ILE A 138 16.78 3.86 -27.64
N GLY A 139 16.90 5.00 -28.29
CA GLY A 139 17.77 6.09 -27.86
C GLY A 139 17.04 7.41 -27.81
N MET A 140 17.37 8.25 -26.83
CA MET A 140 17.10 9.69 -26.89
C MET A 140 18.41 10.44 -27.07
N PHE A 141 18.38 11.48 -27.90
CA PHE A 141 19.51 12.35 -28.13
C PHE A 141 19.16 13.73 -27.58
N ASP A 142 20.02 14.28 -26.72
CA ASP A 142 19.89 15.65 -26.23
C ASP A 142 20.37 16.67 -27.27
N ASN A 143 20.33 17.95 -26.91
CA ASN A 143 20.83 19.05 -27.74
C ASN A 143 22.35 19.00 -28.00
N ASN A 144 23.11 18.26 -27.18
CA ASN A 144 24.56 18.05 -27.32
C ASN A 144 24.90 16.74 -28.06
N ASN A 145 23.90 16.01 -28.56
CA ASN A 145 24.00 14.67 -29.15
C ASN A 145 24.49 13.58 -28.19
N ILE A 146 24.35 13.78 -26.87
CA ILE A 146 24.52 12.74 -25.87
C ILE A 146 23.37 11.75 -26.01
N ILE A 147 23.70 10.46 -26.01
CA ILE A 147 22.75 9.37 -26.22
C ILE A 147 22.36 8.77 -24.87
N TYR A 148 21.07 8.79 -24.56
CA TYR A 148 20.46 8.08 -23.45
C TYR A 148 19.81 6.82 -24.00
N ARG A 149 20.37 5.66 -23.64
CA ARG A 149 19.95 4.36 -24.19
C ARG A 149 18.97 3.66 -23.26
N PHE A 150 17.99 2.99 -23.86
CA PHE A 150 17.02 2.19 -23.14
C PHE A 150 16.87 0.84 -23.83
N ALA A 151 16.82 -0.21 -23.02
CA ALA A 151 16.75 -1.57 -23.49
C ALA A 151 15.50 -2.27 -22.93
N THR A 152 14.99 -3.24 -23.69
CA THR A 152 14.03 -4.23 -23.16
C THR A 152 14.75 -5.27 -22.31
N ASP A 153 13.98 -5.97 -21.48
CA ASP A 153 14.40 -7.17 -20.75
C ASP A 153 14.32 -8.44 -21.62
N TYR A 154 14.59 -8.29 -22.93
CA TYR A 154 14.45 -9.34 -23.94
C TYR A 154 13.02 -9.86 -24.14
N GLN A 155 12.01 -9.17 -23.58
CA GLN A 155 10.61 -9.53 -23.72
C GLN A 155 9.85 -8.51 -24.56
N TYR A 156 8.86 -9.02 -25.29
CA TYR A 156 7.83 -8.22 -25.93
C TYR A 156 6.54 -9.02 -25.97
N SER A 157 5.42 -8.33 -26.13
CA SER A 157 4.13 -8.99 -26.21
C SER A 157 3.43 -8.69 -27.52
N VAL A 158 2.75 -9.68 -28.06
CA VAL A 158 1.98 -9.60 -29.31
C VAL A 158 0.52 -9.89 -29.01
N GLU A 159 -0.37 -9.10 -29.59
CA GLU A 159 -1.82 -9.23 -29.40
C GLU A 159 -2.56 -8.70 -30.64
N GLN A 160 -3.49 -9.48 -31.19
CA GLN A 160 -4.43 -8.97 -32.19
C GLN A 160 -5.53 -8.17 -31.49
N VAL A 161 -5.36 -6.84 -31.43
CA VAL A 161 -6.22 -5.92 -30.65
C VAL A 161 -7.50 -5.49 -31.38
N SER A 162 -7.53 -5.64 -32.70
CA SER A 162 -8.75 -5.52 -33.51
C SER A 162 -8.63 -6.44 -34.73
N ASN A 163 -9.72 -6.67 -35.45
CA ASN A 163 -9.71 -7.60 -36.58
C ASN A 163 -8.69 -7.24 -37.68
N ASN A 164 -8.16 -6.03 -37.70
CA ASN A 164 -7.24 -5.50 -38.69
C ASN A 164 -5.97 -4.87 -38.07
N LYS A 165 -5.63 -5.23 -36.83
CA LYS A 165 -4.52 -4.62 -36.11
C LYS A 165 -3.83 -5.62 -35.19
N LEU A 166 -2.58 -5.93 -35.53
CA LEU A 166 -1.66 -6.67 -34.70
C LEU A 166 -0.80 -5.68 -33.91
N ARG A 167 -0.84 -5.76 -32.58
CA ARG A 167 -0.07 -4.90 -31.69
C ARG A 167 1.11 -5.67 -31.13
N THR A 168 2.30 -5.13 -31.35
CA THR A 168 3.51 -5.50 -30.63
C THR A 168 3.79 -4.44 -29.56
N THR A 169 4.05 -4.86 -28.32
CA THR A 169 4.36 -3.95 -27.20
C THR A 169 5.70 -4.29 -26.60
N PHE A 170 6.48 -3.24 -26.38
CA PHE A 170 7.79 -3.27 -25.73
C PHE A 170 7.79 -2.37 -24.50
N VAL A 171 8.56 -2.79 -23.50
CA VAL A 171 8.81 -2.01 -22.29
C VAL A 171 10.31 -1.79 -22.17
N TYR A 172 10.74 -0.53 -22.19
CA TYR A 172 12.14 -0.15 -22.13
C TYR A 172 12.46 0.55 -20.82
N LYS A 173 13.59 0.17 -20.23
CA LYS A 173 14.18 0.82 -19.05
C LYS A 173 15.54 1.38 -19.42
N ALA A 174 16.02 2.36 -18.66
CA ALA A 174 17.34 2.93 -18.87
C ALA A 174 18.41 1.83 -18.80
N GLU A 175 19.25 1.75 -19.83
CA GLU A 175 20.36 0.78 -19.88
C GLU A 175 21.40 1.11 -18.81
N ASP A 176 21.69 2.40 -18.61
CA ASP A 176 22.40 2.92 -17.44
C ASP A 176 21.46 3.83 -16.62
N PRO A 177 20.94 3.35 -15.48
CA PRO A 177 20.07 4.13 -14.62
C PRO A 177 20.69 5.45 -14.14
N ASN A 178 22.01 5.54 -13.98
CA ASN A 178 22.68 6.74 -13.44
C ASN A 178 22.64 7.95 -14.38
N GLN A 179 22.38 7.70 -15.68
CA GLN A 179 22.24 8.78 -16.66
C GLN A 179 20.94 9.57 -16.48
N ILE A 180 19.91 8.95 -15.89
CA ILE A 180 18.56 9.52 -15.81
C ILE A 180 18.02 9.60 -14.38
N LEU A 181 18.18 8.55 -13.59
CA LEU A 181 17.68 8.52 -12.22
C LEU A 181 18.46 9.49 -11.33
N GLY A 182 17.76 10.12 -10.40
CA GLY A 182 18.33 11.16 -9.51
C GLY A 182 18.52 12.52 -10.17
N LYS A 183 18.30 12.63 -11.49
CA LYS A 183 18.32 13.92 -12.20
C LYS A 183 16.99 14.66 -12.04
N LYS A 184 17.00 15.96 -12.30
CA LYS A 184 15.78 16.77 -12.32
C LYS A 184 14.97 16.47 -13.58
N ILE A 185 13.64 16.56 -13.48
CA ILE A 185 12.72 16.32 -14.61
C ILE A 185 12.89 17.35 -15.73
N ASP A 186 13.29 18.58 -15.40
CA ASP A 186 13.54 19.67 -16.35
C ASP A 186 14.60 19.31 -17.42
N MET A 187 15.56 18.43 -17.09
CA MET A 187 16.58 17.93 -18.04
C MET A 187 15.94 17.31 -19.29
N LEU A 188 14.74 16.75 -19.16
CA LEU A 188 14.06 16.10 -20.28
C LEU A 188 13.72 17.12 -21.37
N SER A 189 13.58 18.40 -21.05
CA SER A 189 13.38 19.47 -22.03
C SER A 189 14.53 19.63 -23.03
N GLU A 190 15.72 19.10 -22.70
CA GLU A 190 16.90 19.11 -23.56
C GLU A 190 16.88 18.00 -24.62
N MET A 191 15.94 17.04 -24.53
CA MET A 191 15.84 15.92 -25.48
C MET A 191 15.27 16.38 -26.81
N LYS A 192 15.97 16.03 -27.90
CA LYS A 192 15.65 16.49 -29.25
C LYS A 192 15.12 15.38 -30.15
N ILE A 193 15.75 14.20 -30.13
CA ILE A 193 15.45 13.12 -31.07
C ILE A 193 15.18 11.83 -30.30
N PHE A 194 14.14 11.11 -30.72
CA PHE A 194 13.89 9.72 -30.36
C PHE A 194 14.33 8.83 -31.52
N GLY A 195 15.23 7.90 -31.26
CA GLY A 195 15.68 6.88 -32.22
C GLY A 195 15.18 5.51 -31.80
N PHE A 196 14.70 4.73 -32.77
CA PHE A 196 14.33 3.33 -32.58
C PHE A 196 15.09 2.48 -33.57
N ASN A 197 15.94 1.58 -33.08
CA ASN A 197 16.64 0.62 -33.92
C ASN A 197 15.81 -0.68 -33.96
N TYR A 198 15.35 -1.04 -35.16
CA TYR A 198 14.59 -2.26 -35.43
C TYR A 198 15.36 -3.24 -36.33
N SER A 199 16.65 -3.04 -36.57
CA SER A 199 17.46 -3.91 -37.44
C SER A 199 17.45 -5.38 -37.03
N ASN A 200 17.27 -5.63 -35.73
CA ASN A 200 17.29 -6.96 -35.13
C ASN A 200 15.88 -7.54 -34.95
N MET A 201 14.87 -6.98 -35.64
CA MET A 201 13.46 -7.35 -35.53
C MET A 201 12.78 -7.57 -36.90
N PRO A 202 13.40 -8.34 -37.83
CA PRO A 202 12.83 -8.56 -39.15
C PRO A 202 11.45 -9.24 -39.10
N GLU A 203 11.17 -10.05 -38.07
CA GLU A 203 9.89 -10.73 -37.88
C GLU A 203 8.72 -9.77 -37.59
N ILE A 204 9.00 -8.58 -37.02
CA ILE A 204 7.98 -7.58 -36.72
C ILE A 204 7.82 -6.60 -37.89
N PHE A 205 8.94 -6.06 -38.38
CA PHE A 205 8.90 -5.00 -39.40
C PHE A 205 8.81 -5.53 -40.83
N GLY A 206 9.00 -6.83 -41.03
CA GLY A 206 9.03 -7.48 -42.33
C GLY A 206 10.38 -7.35 -43.04
N GLU A 207 10.57 -8.14 -44.10
CA GLU A 207 11.74 -8.03 -44.96
C GLU A 207 11.71 -6.73 -45.80
N PRO A 208 12.88 -6.18 -46.15
CA PRO A 208 12.97 -5.01 -47.02
C PRO A 208 12.20 -5.21 -48.34
N GLY A 209 11.22 -4.35 -48.61
CA GLY A 209 10.43 -4.34 -49.86
C GLY A 209 8.97 -4.78 -49.72
N ILE A 210 8.56 -5.33 -48.59
CA ILE A 210 7.14 -5.59 -48.29
C ILE A 210 6.52 -4.31 -47.69
N GLN A 211 5.50 -3.75 -48.36
CA GLN A 211 4.81 -2.55 -47.87
C GLN A 211 3.89 -2.88 -46.69
N LYS A 212 4.42 -2.87 -45.47
CA LYS A 212 3.62 -2.94 -44.25
C LYS A 212 3.41 -1.55 -43.65
N SER A 213 2.15 -1.20 -43.39
CA SER A 213 1.82 0.06 -42.71
C SER A 213 1.86 -0.15 -41.20
N HIS A 214 2.75 0.58 -40.53
CA HIS A 214 2.92 0.52 -39.08
C HIS A 214 2.57 1.85 -38.43
N LEU A 215 1.88 1.79 -37.28
CA LEU A 215 1.58 2.93 -36.44
C LEU A 215 2.32 2.79 -35.12
N LEU A 216 3.12 3.80 -34.79
CA LEU A 216 3.93 3.83 -33.59
C LEU A 216 3.25 4.68 -32.50
N SER A 217 3.10 4.13 -31.30
CA SER A 217 2.76 4.91 -30.10
C SER A 217 3.82 4.75 -29.02
N CYS A 218 4.10 5.83 -28.29
CA CYS A 218 5.01 5.79 -27.14
C CYS A 218 4.42 6.56 -25.97
N VAL A 219 4.51 5.91 -24.82
CA VAL A 219 4.12 6.45 -23.53
C VAL A 219 5.34 6.39 -22.61
N LEU A 220 5.66 7.53 -22.02
CA LEU A 220 6.62 7.64 -20.94
C LEU A 220 5.90 7.47 -19.60
N TYR A 221 6.41 6.60 -18.74
CA TYR A 221 6.04 6.50 -17.34
C TYR A 221 7.16 7.13 -16.51
N LEU A 222 6.89 8.33 -15.99
CA LEU A 222 7.84 9.13 -15.22
C LEU A 222 7.37 9.20 -13.77
N ASN A 223 8.09 8.58 -12.85
CA ASN A 223 7.68 8.46 -11.44
C ASN A 223 6.25 7.91 -11.27
N GLY A 224 5.84 7.00 -12.16
CA GLY A 224 4.47 6.47 -12.23
C GLY A 224 3.45 7.33 -12.98
N VAL A 225 3.80 8.57 -13.34
CA VAL A 225 2.94 9.46 -14.14
C VAL A 225 3.01 9.07 -15.62
N ARG A 226 1.83 8.83 -16.21
CA ARG A 226 1.69 8.41 -17.60
C ARG A 226 1.65 9.62 -18.55
N ILE A 227 2.68 9.78 -19.38
CA ILE A 227 2.83 10.89 -20.33
C ILE A 227 2.85 10.33 -21.76
N LYS A 228 1.88 10.75 -22.59
CA LYS A 228 1.82 10.33 -24.00
C LYS A 228 2.77 11.19 -24.84
N ILE A 229 3.75 10.56 -25.50
CA ILE A 229 4.73 11.25 -26.35
C ILE A 229 4.19 11.36 -27.78
N PHE A 230 3.90 10.21 -28.40
CA PHE A 230 3.25 10.10 -29.71
C PHE A 230 2.19 9.01 -29.68
N LYS A 231 1.17 9.17 -30.52
CA LYS A 231 0.05 8.25 -30.68
C LYS A 231 -0.18 8.05 -32.17
N ASP A 232 -0.27 6.78 -32.58
CA ASP A 232 -0.56 6.37 -33.94
C ASP A 232 0.31 7.08 -35.00
N TYR A 233 1.61 7.26 -34.72
CA TYR A 233 2.55 7.90 -35.63
C TYR A 233 2.86 6.97 -36.81
N GLU A 234 2.45 7.38 -38.01
CA GLU A 234 2.67 6.60 -39.23
C GLU A 234 4.17 6.47 -39.57
N LEU A 235 4.65 5.23 -39.58
CA LEU A 235 5.96 4.89 -40.10
C LEU A 235 5.84 4.65 -41.61
N LYS A 236 6.27 5.62 -42.42
CA LYS A 236 6.26 5.49 -43.89
C LYS A 236 7.35 4.53 -44.38
N ASN A 237 7.02 3.72 -45.39
CA ASN A 237 7.85 2.67 -46.02
C ASN A 237 9.27 3.08 -46.52
N GLY A 238 9.69 4.33 -46.37
CA GLY A 238 11.04 4.80 -46.70
C GLY A 238 11.99 4.96 -45.49
N ARG A 239 11.46 5.00 -44.25
CA ARG A 239 12.29 5.08 -43.02
C ARG A 239 12.51 3.72 -42.35
N ILE A 240 11.91 2.67 -42.93
CA ILE A 240 12.03 1.27 -42.49
C ILE A 240 13.23 0.57 -43.18
N TYR A 241 13.86 1.22 -44.17
CA TYR A 241 14.85 0.60 -45.05
C TYR A 241 16.30 0.60 -44.51
N GLU A 242 16.58 1.28 -43.39
CA GLU A 242 17.94 1.41 -42.83
C GLU A 242 18.06 0.87 -41.39
N GLY A 243 17.09 0.08 -40.93
CA GLY A 243 17.11 -0.52 -39.59
C GLY A 243 16.90 0.47 -38.44
N MET A 244 16.70 1.76 -38.70
CA MET A 244 16.43 2.77 -37.68
C MET A 244 15.46 3.85 -38.18
N PHE A 245 14.58 4.33 -37.30
CA PHE A 245 13.81 5.55 -37.54
C PHE A 245 14.10 6.58 -36.44
N THR A 246 14.10 7.85 -36.82
CA THR A 246 14.27 8.99 -35.91
C THR A 246 13.04 9.89 -35.94
N ILE A 247 12.62 10.37 -34.78
CA ILE A 247 11.45 11.21 -34.58
C ILE A 247 11.87 12.43 -33.74
N PRO A 248 11.60 13.66 -34.19
CA PRO A 248 11.84 14.84 -33.38
C PRO A 248 10.85 14.89 -32.21
N ILE A 249 11.37 15.04 -30.98
CA ILE A 249 10.59 14.99 -29.73
C ILE A 249 10.68 16.27 -28.89
N SER A 250 11.52 17.24 -29.27
CA SER A 250 11.79 18.47 -28.51
C SER A 250 10.52 19.18 -28.00
N TYR A 251 9.55 19.41 -28.88
CA TYR A 251 8.29 20.07 -28.50
C TYR A 251 7.44 19.29 -27.49
N LYS A 252 7.50 17.95 -27.52
CA LYS A 252 6.76 17.11 -26.56
C LYS A 252 7.48 17.09 -25.23
N PHE A 253 8.80 16.97 -25.28
CA PHE A 253 9.65 16.87 -24.09
C PHE A 253 9.76 18.19 -23.34
N SER A 254 9.71 19.34 -24.03
CA SER A 254 9.65 20.66 -23.39
C SER A 254 8.38 20.88 -22.55
N LYS A 255 7.37 20.01 -22.67
CA LYS A 255 6.11 20.09 -21.92
C LYS A 255 6.00 19.05 -20.80
N ILE A 256 6.96 18.13 -20.69
CA ILE A 256 6.91 17.04 -19.71
C ILE A 256 6.83 17.58 -18.29
N GLU A 257 7.68 18.55 -17.93
CA GLU A 257 7.67 19.13 -16.59
C GLU A 257 6.30 19.72 -16.24
N SER A 258 5.74 20.57 -17.12
CA SER A 258 4.41 21.15 -16.88
C SER A 258 3.28 20.12 -16.83
N THR A 259 3.41 19.01 -17.56
CA THR A 259 2.42 17.91 -17.53
C THR A 259 2.52 17.16 -16.20
N PHE A 260 3.73 16.95 -15.72
CA PHE A 260 4.02 16.30 -14.45
C PHE A 260 3.53 17.15 -13.26
N GLU A 261 3.78 18.46 -13.28
CA GLU A 261 3.28 19.40 -12.28
C GLU A 261 1.75 19.39 -12.16
N LYS A 262 1.06 19.50 -13.30
CA LYS A 262 -0.42 19.46 -13.32
C LYS A 262 -0.95 18.17 -12.71
N TYR A 263 -0.36 17.02 -13.06
CA TYR A 263 -0.75 15.74 -12.51
C TYR A 263 -0.58 15.70 -10.98
N ILE A 264 0.56 16.19 -10.47
CA ILE A 264 0.81 16.25 -9.03
C ILE A 264 -0.17 17.19 -8.33
N GLU A 265 -0.46 18.36 -8.92
CA GLU A 265 -1.43 19.31 -8.36
C GLU A 265 -2.82 18.70 -8.28
N GLU A 266 -3.29 18.05 -9.35
CA GLU A 266 -4.56 17.33 -9.35
C GLU A 266 -4.61 16.24 -8.28
N GLU A 267 -3.55 15.43 -8.16
CA GLU A 267 -3.48 14.34 -7.19
C GLU A 267 -3.37 14.84 -5.73
N ILE A 268 -2.72 15.99 -5.50
CA ILE A 268 -2.65 16.64 -4.19
C ILE A 268 -3.99 17.27 -3.80
N ASN A 269 -4.74 17.79 -4.76
CA ASN A 269 -6.03 18.44 -4.52
C ASN A 269 -7.19 17.46 -4.34
N LEU A 270 -7.04 16.22 -4.85
CA LEU A 270 -7.98 15.12 -4.65
C LEU A 270 -7.84 14.41 -3.28
N ASN A 271 -6.76 14.69 -2.51
CA ASN A 271 -6.45 14.08 -1.20
C ASN A 271 -6.28 15.11 -0.07
#